data_AF-A0A6C8H4L3-F1
#
_entry.id   AF-A0A6C8H4L3-F1
#
_cell.length_a   1.000
_cell.length_b   1.000
_cell.length_c   1.000
_cell.angle_alpha   90.00
_cell.angle_beta   90.00
_cell.angle_gamma   90.00
#
_symmetry.space_group_name_H-M   'P 1'
#
loop_
_entity.id
_entity.type
_entity.pdbx_description
1 polymer ?
#
loop_
_entity_poly.entity_id
_entity_poly.type
_entity_poly.pdbx_seq_one_letter_code
_entity_poly.pdbx_strand_id
1 'polypeptide(L)' 'MCDRNLGRILDLMDEHDLWRDTMLIVGTDHGFLLGEHGWWAKNQMPYYNEVANNP' A
#
# COMPACT_ATOMS: atom_id res chain seq x y z
N MET A 1 -11.80 1.59 -2.26
CA MET A 1 -12.14 0.24 -1.75
C MET A 1 -11.15 -0.23 -0.70
N CYS A 2 -9.83 -0.18 -0.94
CA CYS A 2 -8.82 -0.58 0.06
C CYS A 2 -8.91 0.22 1.36
N ASP A 3 -9.01 1.54 1.30
CA ASP A 3 -9.11 2.41 2.48
C ASP A 3 -10.27 2.02 3.43
N ARG A 4 -11.47 1.81 2.88
CA ARG A 4 -12.62 1.30 3.65
C ARG A 4 -12.36 -0.06 4.30
N ASN A 5 -11.63 -0.96 3.64
CA ASN A 5 -11.29 -2.26 4.22
C ASN A 5 -10.24 -2.13 5.31
N LEU A 6 -9.25 -1.23 5.16
CA LEU A 6 -8.31 -0.90 6.22
C LEU A 6 -9.05 -0.31 7.43
N GLY A 7 -10.02 0.59 7.20
CA GLY A 7 -10.89 1.13 8.24
C GLY A 7 -11.54 0.03 9.09
N ARG A 8 -12.08 -1.02 8.46
CA ARG A 8 -12.65 -2.16 9.20
C ARG A 8 -11.64 -2.89 10.09
N ILE A 9 -10.36 -2.93 9.71
CA ILE A 9 -9.31 -3.52 10.54
C ILE A 9 -8.98 -2.60 11.71
N LEU A 10 -8.88 -1.29 11.45
CA LEU A 10 -8.63 -0.29 12.50
C LEU A 10 -9.77 -0.25 13.52
N ASP A 11 -11.02 -0.33 13.07
CA ASP A 11 -12.19 -0.42 13.95
C ASP A 11 -12.10 -1.64 14.89
N LEU A 12 -11.64 -2.80 14.39
CA LEU A 12 -11.44 -4.01 15.19
C LEU A 12 -10.27 -3.87 16.18
N MET A 13 -9.21 -3.16 15.78
CA MET A 13 -8.09 -2.85 16.68
C MET A 13 -8.54 -2.03 17.88
N ASP A 14 -9.41 -1.04 17.64
CA ASP A 14 -9.98 -0.18 18.68
C ASP A 14 -11.01 -0.93 19.55
N GLU A 15 -11.93 -1.70 18.95
CA GLU A 15 -12.97 -2.44 19.67
C GLU A 15 -12.40 -3.44 20.69
N HIS A 16 -11.27 -4.06 20.37
CA HIS A 16 -10.67 -5.13 21.16
C HIS A 16 -9.40 -4.73 21.93
N ASP A 17 -9.06 -3.44 22.00
CA ASP A 17 -7.87 -2.92 22.70
C ASP A 17 -6.55 -3.59 22.25
N LEU A 18 -6.44 -3.89 20.96
CA LEU A 18 -5.33 -4.67 20.39
C LEU A 18 -4.04 -3.86 20.25
N TRP A 19 -4.12 -2.53 20.23
CA TRP A 19 -2.96 -1.65 20.13
C TRP A 19 -1.94 -1.83 21.26
N ARG A 20 -2.32 -2.46 22.37
CA ARG A 20 -1.45 -2.69 23.52
C ARG A 20 -0.30 -3.64 23.25
N ASP A 21 -0.47 -4.61 22.35
CA ASP A 21 0.56 -5.62 22.05
C ASP A 21 0.73 -5.91 20.56
N THR A 22 -0.09 -5.31 19.69
CA THR A 22 -0.09 -5.58 18.26
C THR A 22 0.43 -4.38 17.47
N MET A 23 1.43 -4.63 16.64
CA MET A 23 1.97 -3.66 15.68
C MET A 23 1.28 -3.82 14.32
N LEU A 24 0.87 -2.71 13.72
CA LEU A 24 0.37 -2.67 12.34
C LEU A 24 1.42 -2.04 11.42
N ILE A 25 1.81 -2.76 10.36
CA ILE A 25 2.64 -2.25 9.27
C ILE A 25 1.79 -2.23 8.00
N VAL A 26 1.77 -1.09 7.33
CA VAL A 26 1.10 -0.92 6.03
C VAL A 26 2.17 -0.67 4.99
N GLY A 27 2.09 -1.37 3.86
CA GLY A 27 3.01 -1.21 2.74
C GLY A 27 2.44 -1.81 1.47
N THR A 28 3.23 -1.77 0.41
CA THR A 28 2.90 -2.37 -0.90
C THR A 28 4.09 -3.13 -1.45
N ASP A 29 3.83 -4.09 -2.34
CA ASP A 29 4.87 -4.87 -3.00
C ASP A 29 5.61 -4.04 -4.08
N HIS A 30 4.90 -3.15 -4.77
CA HIS A 30 5.46 -2.18 -5.72
C HIS A 30 4.42 -1.10 -6.08
N GLY A 31 4.84 -0.02 -6.73
CA GLY A 31 3.94 0.95 -7.35
C GLY A 31 3.48 0.58 -8.77
N PHE A 32 2.94 1.53 -9.55
CA PHE A 32 2.35 1.25 -10.86
C PHE A 32 2.44 2.47 -11.78
N LEU A 33 2.84 2.27 -13.03
CA LEU A 33 2.84 3.32 -14.06
C LEU A 33 1.43 3.47 -14.64
N LEU A 34 0.90 4.67 -14.62
CA LEU A 34 -0.41 5.06 -15.14
C LEU A 34 -0.30 5.87 -16.45
N GLY A 35 0.89 5.89 -17.06
CA GLY A 35 1.18 6.64 -18.29
C GLY A 35 2.49 7.43 -18.21
N GLU A 36 3.12 7.49 -17.04
CA GLU A 36 4.43 8.11 -16.85
C GLU A 36 5.44 7.50 -17.81
N HIS A 37 6.32 8.35 -18.34
CA HIS A 37 7.31 7.99 -19.35
C HIS A 37 6.74 7.38 -20.65
N GLY A 38 5.41 7.42 -20.86
CA GLY A 38 4.74 6.77 -21.98
C GLY A 38 4.47 5.28 -21.78
N TRP A 39 4.58 4.77 -20.54
CA TRP A 39 4.42 3.36 -20.22
C TRP A 39 3.22 3.12 -19.30
N TRP A 40 2.70 1.89 -19.32
CA TRP A 40 1.59 1.45 -18.49
C TRP A 40 1.99 0.20 -17.70
N ALA A 41 1.40 0.08 -16.51
CA ALA A 41 1.60 -1.02 -15.58
C ALA A 41 3.00 -1.07 -14.95
N LYS A 42 3.57 -2.26 -14.84
CA LYS A 42 4.82 -2.54 -14.15
C LYS A 42 5.66 -3.48 -15.00
N ASN A 43 6.95 -3.58 -14.71
CA ASN A 43 7.96 -4.38 -15.43
C ASN A 43 8.53 -3.75 -16.71
N GLN A 44 8.60 -2.42 -16.74
CA GLN A 44 9.29 -1.71 -17.82
C GLN A 44 10.60 -1.16 -17.31
N MET A 45 11.65 -1.29 -18.13
CA MET A 45 12.99 -0.87 -17.77
C MET A 45 13.28 0.54 -18.31
N PRO A 46 13.99 1.38 -17.53
CA PRO A 46 14.46 1.13 -16.16
C PRO A 46 13.33 1.15 -15.12
N TYR A 47 13.53 0.53 -13.95
CA TYR A 47 12.56 0.58 -12.86
C TYR A 47 12.52 1.98 -12.23
N TYR A 48 11.53 2.76 -12.65
CA TYR A 48 11.30 4.12 -12.15
C TYR A 48 10.74 4.13 -10.73
N ASN A 49 10.80 5.30 -10.08
CA ASN A 49 10.41 5.47 -8.68
C ASN A 49 8.92 5.21 -8.45
N GLU A 50 8.07 5.50 -9.43
CA GLU A 50 6.65 5.21 -9.45
C GLU A 50 6.35 3.71 -9.27
N VAL A 51 7.34 2.84 -9.54
CA VAL A 51 7.25 1.39 -9.33
C VAL A 51 8.09 0.94 -8.12
N ALA A 52 9.27 1.52 -7.89
CA ALA A 52 10.25 1.02 -6.93
C ALA A 52 10.25 1.71 -5.55
N ASN A 53 9.74 2.94 -5.44
CA ASN A 53 9.74 3.70 -4.20
C ASN A 53 8.40 3.55 -3.48
N ASN A 54 8.30 2.49 -2.68
CA ASN A 54 7.07 2.10 -2.01
C ASN A 54 6.85 2.93 -0.73
N PRO A 55 5.58 3.28 -0.39
CA PRO A 55 5.21 3.78 0.92
C PRO A 55 5.44 2.75 2.04
#